data_AF-A0A0P9M197-F1
#
_entry.id   AF-A0A0P9M197-F1
#
_cell.length_a   1.000
_cell.length_b   1.000
_cell.length_c   1.000
_cell.angle_alpha   90.00
_cell.angle_beta   90.00
_cell.angle_gamma   90.00
#
_symmetry.space_group_name_H-M   'P 1'
#
loop_
_entity.id
_entity.type
_entity.pdbx_description
1 polymer ?
#
loop_
_entity_poly.entity_id
_entity_poly.type
_entity_poly.pdbx_seq_one_letter_code
_entity_poly.pdbx_strand_id
1 'polypeptide(L)' 'MGILWLPDYMARTHLQSGTLIRLFDDWRLDSMPMYVAFPPNRHVSLKVRVFIDWIMALMAEHAPMHPPR' A
#
# COMPACT_ATOMS: atom_id res chain seq x y z
N MET A 1 -11.30 22.74 -4.34
CA MET A 1 -11.70 21.78 -5.38
C MET A 1 -10.50 21.54 -6.26
N GLY A 2 -10.11 20.29 -6.48
CA GLY A 2 -8.89 19.97 -7.20
C GLY A 2 -8.77 18.48 -7.51
N ILE A 3 -7.72 18.15 -8.25
CA ILE A 3 -7.35 16.78 -8.60
C ILE A 3 -6.21 16.40 -7.67
N LEU A 4 -6.22 15.15 -7.20
CA LEU A 4 -5.12 14.59 -6.43
C LEU A 4 -4.83 13.17 -6.88
N TRP A 5 -3.59 12.75 -6.66
CA TRP A 5 -3.19 11.37 -6.81
C TRP A 5 -3.24 10.67 -5.45
N LEU A 6 -3.92 9.53 -5.39
CA LEU A 6 -4.10 8.74 -4.17
C LEU A 6 -3.74 7.29 -4.41
N PRO A 7 -3.14 6.60 -3.42
CA PRO A 7 -3.07 5.15 -3.41
C PRO A 7 -4.48 4.53 -3.43
N ASP A 8 -4.62 3.39 -4.11
CA ASP A 8 -5.91 2.71 -4.28
C ASP A 8 -6.61 2.38 -2.96
N TYR A 9 -5.85 2.00 -1.93
CA TYR A 9 -6.41 1.65 -0.63
C TYR A 9 -7.07 2.85 0.08
N MET A 10 -6.60 4.08 -0.17
CA MET A 10 -7.22 5.29 0.36
C MET A 10 -8.43 5.72 -0.47
N ALA A 11 -8.35 5.56 -1.80
CA ALA A 11 -9.38 6.01 -2.72
C ALA A 11 -10.62 5.10 -2.72
N ARG A 12 -10.47 3.80 -2.41
CA ARG A 12 -11.51 2.77 -2.59
C ARG A 12 -12.88 3.17 -2.00
N THR A 13 -12.93 3.59 -0.74
CA THR A 13 -14.19 3.95 -0.07
C THR A 13 -14.87 5.15 -0.73
N HIS A 14 -14.07 6.14 -1.15
CA HIS A 14 -14.58 7.37 -1.76
C HIS A 14 -15.02 7.17 -3.21
N LEU A 15 -14.36 6.28 -3.94
CA LEU A 15 -14.79 5.82 -5.27
C LEU A 15 -16.13 5.08 -5.17
N GLN A 16 -16.27 4.19 -4.19
CA GLN A 16 -17.53 3.45 -3.96
C GLN A 16 -18.70 4.37 -3.60
N SER A 17 -18.45 5.46 -2.85
CA SER A 17 -19.49 6.42 -2.49
C SER A 17 -19.78 7.47 -3.56
N GLY A 18 -19.01 7.49 -4.66
CA GLY A 18 -19.12 8.51 -5.72
C GLY A 18 -18.62 9.89 -5.32
N THR A 19 -17.98 10.01 -4.14
CA THR A 19 -17.36 11.27 -3.68
C THR A 19 -16.02 11.56 -4.36
N LEU A 20 -15.38 10.52 -4.91
CA LEU A 20 -14.28 10.62 -5.86
C LEU A 20 -14.67 9.99 -7.19
N ILE A 21 -14.16 10.57 -8.28
CA ILE A 21 -14.18 9.97 -9.61
C ILE A 21 -12.76 9.71 -10.05
N ARG A 22 -12.55 8.59 -10.75
CA ARG A 22 -11.25 8.26 -11.33
C ARG A 22 -11.08 9.07 -12.61
N LEU A 23 -9.86 9.58 -12.82
CA LEU A 23 -9.48 10.35 -14.00
C LEU A 23 -8.29 9.65 -14.65
N PHE A 24 -8.22 9.70 -16.00
CA PHE A 24 -7.14 9.12 -16.79
C PHE A 24 -6.93 7.62 -16.51
N ASP A 25 -8.00 6.82 -16.57
CA ASP A 25 -7.96 5.39 -16.22
C ASP A 25 -6.99 4.56 -17.09
N ASP A 26 -6.67 5.07 -18.28
CA ASP A 26 -5.69 4.48 -19.19
C ASP A 26 -4.23 4.74 -18.78
N TRP A 27 -4.01 5.65 -17.84
CA TRP A 27 -2.68 6.03 -17.36
C TRP A 27 -2.35 5.24 -16.10
N ARG A 28 -1.14 4.67 -16.07
CA ARG A 28 -0.59 4.01 -14.89
C ARG A 28 0.56 4.83 -14.33
N LEU A 29 0.53 5.00 -13.02
CA LEU A 29 1.64 5.57 -12.27
C LEU A 29 2.45 4.43 -11.67
N ASP A 30 3.74 4.68 -11.50
CA ASP A 30 4.63 3.70 -10.89
C ASP A 30 4.13 3.33 -9.49
N SER A 31 4.25 2.04 -9.16
CA SER A 31 3.88 1.55 -7.84
C SER A 31 4.72 2.24 -6.78
N MET A 32 4.06 2.80 -5.76
CA MET A 32 4.75 3.37 -4.61
C MET A 32 5.02 2.25 -3.59
N PRO A 33 6.29 1.84 -3.41
CA PRO A 33 6.61 0.75 -2.50
C PRO A 33 6.34 1.14 -1.05
N MET A 34 5.75 0.21 -0.30
CA MET A 34 5.54 0.35 1.14
C MET A 34 6.60 -0.45 1.89
N TYR A 35 7.28 0.17 2.85
CA TYR A 35 8.37 -0.44 3.60
C TYR A 35 8.01 -0.58 5.09
N VAL A 36 8.43 -1.68 5.69
CA VAL A 36 8.46 -1.85 7.15
C VAL A 36 9.84 -1.45 7.65
N ALA A 37 9.95 -0.29 8.28
CA ALA A 37 11.21 0.24 8.79
C ALA A 37 11.42 -0.15 10.27
N PHE A 38 12.63 -0.61 10.60
CA PHE A 38 13.04 -0.90 11.98
C PHE A 38 14.54 -0.60 12.17
N PRO A 39 15.00 -0.28 13.39
CA PRO A 39 16.40 0.03 13.62
C PRO A 39 17.33 -1.13 13.25
N PRO A 40 18.51 -0.87 12.67
CA PRO A 40 19.52 -1.89 12.35
C PRO A 40 20.26 -2.38 13.60
N ASN A 41 19.54 -2.65 14.70
CA ASN A 41 20.15 -3.20 15.91
C ASN A 41 20.43 -4.69 15.71
N ARG A 42 21.59 -5.14 16.21
CA ARG A 42 22.09 -6.53 16.09
C ARG A 42 21.08 -7.61 16.54
N HIS A 43 20.10 -7.26 17.37
CA HIS A 43 19.07 -8.15 17.88
C HIS A 43 17.67 -7.54 17.69
N VAL A 44 17.10 -7.70 16.49
CA VAL A 44 15.66 -7.52 16.31
C VAL A 44 14.95 -8.52 17.22
N SER A 45 14.18 -8.01 18.20
CA SER A 45 13.42 -8.82 19.14
C SER A 45 12.53 -9.83 18.42
N LEU A 46 12.35 -11.02 19.01
CA LEU A 46 11.45 -12.04 18.49
C LEU A 46 10.04 -11.50 18.24
N LYS A 47 9.53 -10.62 19.11
CA LYS A 47 8.22 -9.99 18.94
C LYS A 47 8.12 -9.16 17.66
N VAL A 48 9.19 -8.43 17.31
CA VAL A 48 9.23 -7.62 16.09
C VAL A 48 9.31 -8.52 14.86
N ARG A 49 10.06 -9.63 14.91
CA ARG A 49 10.12 -10.60 13.81
C ARG A 49 8.75 -11.22 13.54
N VAL A 50 8.08 -11.72 14.57
CA VAL A 50 6.72 -12.30 14.42
C VAL A 50 5.74 -11.26 13.89
N PHE A 51 5.84 -10.00 14.31
CA PHE A 51 5.03 -8.92 13.76
C PHE A 51 5.31 -8.67 12.28
N ILE A 52 6.58 -8.63 11.87
CA ILE A 52 6.99 -8.47 10.47
C ILE A 52 6.45 -9.63 9.63
N ASP A 53 6.62 -10.88 10.09
CA ASP A 53 6.13 -12.05 9.36
C ASP A 53 4.61 -12.01 9.20
N TRP A 54 3.89 -11.61 10.26
CA TRP A 54 2.44 -11.47 10.23
C TRP A 54 1.97 -10.36 9.28
N ILE A 55 2.57 -9.15 9.34
CA ILE A 55 2.15 -8.05 8.47
C ILE A 55 2.49 -8.33 7.00
N MET A 56 3.61 -9.01 6.73
CA MET A 56 3.97 -9.42 5.37
C MET A 56 2.93 -10.41 4.79
N ALA A 57 2.47 -11.38 5.59
CA ALA A 57 1.41 -12.29 5.19
C ALA A 57 0.08 -11.56 4.95
N LEU A 58 -0.28 -10.63 5.84
CA LEU A 58 -1.52 -9.84 5.71
C LEU A 58 -1.50 -8.96 4.46
N MET A 59 -0.36 -8.31 4.17
CA MET A 59 -0.21 -7.43 3.01
C MET A 59 -0.20 -8.21 1.68
N ALA A 60 0.26 -9.46 1.67
CA ALA A 60 0.17 -10.30 0.47
C ALA A 60 -1.28 -10.55 0.04
N GLU A 61 -2.22 -10.61 0.98
CA GLU A 61 -3.66 -10.74 0.71
C GLU A 61 -4.31 -9.41 0.28
N HIS A 62 -3.98 -8.31 0.97
CA HIS A 62 -4.71 -7.04 0.84
C HIS A 62 -4.12 -6.09 -0.22
N ALA A 63 -2.82 -6.21 -0.48
CA ALA A 63 -2.07 -5.37 -1.40
C ALA A 63 -1.04 -6.20 -2.17
N PRO A 64 -1.48 -7.18 -3.00
CA PRO A 64 -0.57 -7.97 -3.81
C PRO A 64 0.27 -7.04 -4.69
N MET A 65 1.60 -7.11 -4.52
CA MET A 65 2.56 -6.38 -5.34
C MET A 65 2.37 -6.79 -6.80
N HIS A 66 1.78 -5.90 -7.59
CA HIS A 66 1.69 -6.10 -9.04
C HIS A 66 3.01 -5.61 -9.64
N PRO A 67 3.79 -6.47 -10.33
CA PRO A 67 4.95 -5.99 -11.04
C PRO A 67 4.52 -4.97 -12.12
N PRO A 68 5.32 -3.91 -12.38
CA PRO A 68 5.09 -3.08 -13.55
C PRO A 68 5.18 -4.00 -14.78
N ARG A 69 4.13 -3.99 -15.62
CA ARG A 69 4.15 -4.65 -16.93
C ARG A 69 4.83 -3.75 -17.95
#